data_AF-A0A937MX33-F1
#
_entry.id   AF-A0A937MX33-F1
#
_cell.length_a   1.000
_cell.length_b   1.000
_cell.length_c   1.000
_cell.angle_alpha   90.00
_cell.angle_beta   90.00
_cell.angle_gamma   90.00
#
_symmetry.space_group_name_H-M   'P 1'
#
loop_
_entity.id
_entity.type
_entity.pdbx_description
1 polymer ?
#
loop_
_entity_poly.entity_id
_entity_poly.type
_entity_poly.pdbx_seq_one_letter_code
_entity_poly.pdbx_strand_id
1 'polypeptide(L)'
;MRKTVCVLAAFLFVFLSAPAFADEAALQFPMREGSSSDAHKHNEEGISHYNQGHYDVALKHFQKASSIDSGVGEAHYNEALCLDKLGRHGDATNHFYAARKYAQGNQAILSSGILNAHAPMKREGS
;
A
#
# COMPACT_ATOMS: atom_id res chain seq x y z
N MET A 1 64.37 -9.30 -14.87
CA MET A 1 63.02 -9.80 -15.25
C MET A 1 62.00 -9.14 -14.31
N ARG A 2 61.46 -7.94 -14.64
CA ARG A 2 60.01 -7.65 -14.89
C ARG A 2 59.10 -8.77 -14.36
N LYS A 3 58.15 -8.52 -13.46
CA LYS A 3 56.92 -7.73 -13.73
C LYS A 3 56.41 -7.00 -12.47
N THR A 4 56.44 -5.67 -12.53
CA THR A 4 55.45 -4.80 -11.89
C THR A 4 54.07 -5.15 -12.45
N VAL A 5 53.11 -5.51 -11.59
CA VAL A 5 51.69 -5.64 -11.99
C VAL A 5 50.90 -4.52 -11.31
N CYS A 6 50.60 -3.54 -12.16
CA CYS A 6 49.40 -2.72 -12.26
C CYS A 6 48.61 -2.36 -11.00
N VAL A 7 48.90 -1.14 -10.56
CA VAL A 7 48.01 -0.11 -10.05
C VAL A 7 46.66 -0.01 -10.78
N LEU A 8 45.61 0.35 -10.02
CA LEU A 8 44.30 0.93 -10.39
C LEU A 8 43.19 0.04 -10.98
N ALA A 9 42.15 -0.18 -10.18
CA ALA A 9 40.76 0.04 -10.60
C ALA A 9 39.92 0.41 -9.37
N ALA A 10 39.80 1.71 -9.12
CA ALA A 10 38.70 2.25 -8.35
C ALA A 10 37.41 2.03 -9.13
N PHE A 11 36.42 1.33 -8.57
CA PHE A 11 35.02 1.59 -8.87
C PHE A 11 34.21 1.43 -7.59
N LEU A 12 33.66 2.57 -7.18
CA LEU A 12 32.49 2.71 -6.33
C LEU A 12 31.54 1.52 -6.49
N PHE A 13 31.26 0.81 -5.40
CA PHE A 13 29.87 0.53 -5.11
C PHE A 13 29.57 1.22 -3.78
N VAL A 14 29.21 2.50 -3.91
CA VAL A 14 28.23 3.07 -3.00
C VAL A 14 27.06 2.10 -3.08
N PHE A 15 26.92 1.19 -2.12
CA PHE A 15 25.60 0.66 -1.83
C PHE A 15 24.85 1.86 -1.31
N LEU A 16 24.21 2.52 -2.26
CA LEU A 16 23.09 3.40 -2.08
C LEU A 16 22.22 2.68 -1.06
N SER A 17 22.33 3.08 0.21
CA SER A 17 21.18 2.96 1.10
C SER A 17 20.17 3.88 0.44
N ALA A 18 19.51 3.38 -0.60
CA ALA A 18 18.24 3.93 -1.00
C ALA A 18 17.51 4.00 0.33
N PRO A 19 17.09 5.18 0.80
CA PRO A 19 16.10 5.17 1.84
C PRO A 19 15.05 4.23 1.28
N ALA A 20 14.81 3.12 1.99
CA ALA A 20 13.67 2.30 1.68
C ALA A 20 12.54 3.31 1.79
N PHE A 21 12.09 3.84 0.64
CA PHE A 21 10.79 4.45 0.54
C PHE A 21 9.93 3.43 1.25
N ALA A 22 9.43 3.80 2.42
CA ALA A 22 8.57 2.93 3.17
C ALA A 22 7.36 2.75 2.25
N ASP A 23 7.43 1.74 1.39
CA ASP A 23 6.39 1.48 0.44
C ASP A 23 5.24 1.02 1.31
N GLU A 24 4.20 1.85 1.35
CA GLU A 24 3.05 1.61 2.20
C GLU A 24 2.50 0.23 1.85
N ALA A 25 2.51 -0.65 2.85
CA ALA A 25 2.16 -2.04 2.65
C ALA A 25 0.64 -2.18 2.64
N ALA A 26 0.14 -2.96 1.67
CA ALA A 26 -1.26 -3.36 1.68
C ALA A 26 -1.58 -4.18 2.95
N LEU A 27 -2.75 -3.92 3.54
CA LEU A 27 -3.16 -4.42 4.85
C LEU A 27 -4.01 -5.69 4.73
N GLN A 28 -3.77 -6.64 5.64
CA GLN A 28 -4.62 -7.81 5.78
C GLN A 28 -5.97 -7.44 6.39
N PHE A 29 -7.03 -8.14 5.99
CA PHE A 29 -8.33 -7.97 6.63
C PHE A 29 -8.28 -8.45 8.08
N PRO A 30 -9.03 -7.80 8.98
CA PRO A 30 -9.12 -8.23 10.37
C PRO A 30 -9.89 -9.55 10.48
N MET A 31 -9.33 -10.50 11.21
CA MET A 31 -10.03 -11.73 11.58
C MET A 31 -11.10 -11.40 12.63
N ARG A 32 -12.37 -11.41 12.22
CA ARG A 32 -13.53 -11.15 13.10
C ARG A 32 -14.62 -12.19 12.91
N GLU A 33 -15.45 -12.40 13.93
CA GLU A 33 -16.64 -13.25 13.80
C GLU A 33 -17.55 -12.73 12.66
N GLY A 34 -18.00 -13.63 11.80
CA GLY A 34 -18.80 -13.27 10.61
C GLY A 34 -18.00 -12.76 9.41
N SER A 35 -16.66 -12.75 9.48
CA SER A 35 -15.83 -12.41 8.32
C SER A 35 -15.94 -13.45 7.19
N SER A 36 -15.98 -12.97 5.95
CA SER A 36 -16.02 -13.85 4.79
C SER A 36 -14.62 -14.37 4.44
N SER A 37 -14.47 -15.70 4.42
CA SER A 37 -13.25 -16.38 3.92
C SER A 37 -12.90 -15.93 2.50
N ASP A 38 -13.91 -15.72 1.65
CA ASP A 38 -13.67 -15.37 0.25
C ASP A 38 -13.19 -13.92 0.10
N ALA A 39 -13.65 -13.02 0.97
CA ALA A 39 -13.10 -11.67 1.04
C ALA A 39 -11.62 -11.69 1.45
N HIS A 40 -11.27 -12.52 2.44
CA HIS A 40 -9.88 -12.68 2.89
C HIS A 40 -8.98 -13.23 1.79
N LYS A 41 -9.41 -14.29 1.08
CA LYS A 41 -8.65 -14.86 -0.04
C LYS A 41 -8.36 -13.82 -1.11
N HIS A 42 -9.38 -13.06 -1.53
CA HIS A 42 -9.17 -12.01 -2.51
C HIS A 42 -8.25 -10.89 -1.97
N ASN A 43 -8.34 -10.54 -0.70
CA ASN A 43 -7.40 -9.58 -0.12
C ASN A 43 -5.95 -10.10 -0.11
N GLU A 44 -5.74 -11.36 0.24
CA GLU A 44 -4.42 -12.01 0.22
C GLU A 44 -3.83 -12.07 -1.20
N GLU A 45 -4.64 -12.44 -2.20
CA GLU A 45 -4.25 -12.41 -3.61
C GLU A 45 -3.91 -10.99 -4.06
N GLY A 46 -4.71 -10.01 -3.67
CA GLY A 46 -4.47 -8.59 -3.95
C GLY A 46 -3.14 -8.11 -3.37
N ILE A 47 -2.83 -8.46 -2.12
CA ILE A 47 -1.55 -8.14 -1.47
C ILE A 47 -0.38 -8.79 -2.22
N SER A 48 -0.52 -10.05 -2.62
CA SER A 48 0.50 -10.74 -3.42
C SER A 48 0.79 -10.01 -4.73
N HIS A 49 -0.26 -9.62 -5.46
CA HIS A 49 -0.11 -8.85 -6.70
C HIS A 49 0.45 -7.44 -6.48
N TYR A 50 0.03 -6.75 -5.40
CA TYR A 50 0.54 -5.42 -5.05
C TYR A 50 2.06 -5.45 -4.78
N ASN A 51 2.52 -6.44 -4.00
CA ASN A 51 3.93 -6.62 -3.69
C ASN A 51 4.79 -6.96 -4.92
N GLN A 52 4.17 -7.46 -5.98
CA GLN A 52 4.80 -7.72 -7.28
C GLN A 52 4.75 -6.51 -8.23
N GLY A 53 4.08 -5.41 -7.84
CA GLY A 53 3.87 -4.23 -8.68
C GLY A 53 2.74 -4.37 -9.70
N HIS A 54 1.95 -5.44 -9.64
CA HIS A 54 0.80 -5.69 -10.52
C HIS A 54 -0.45 -4.95 -10.03
N TYR A 55 -0.38 -3.61 -9.95
CA TYR A 55 -1.37 -2.78 -9.26
C TYR A 55 -2.78 -2.84 -9.87
N ASP A 56 -2.90 -3.03 -11.18
CA ASP A 56 -4.19 -3.18 -11.86
C ASP A 56 -4.88 -4.51 -11.51
N VAL A 57 -4.10 -5.58 -11.35
CA VAL A 57 -4.59 -6.90 -10.93
C VAL A 57 -4.93 -6.86 -9.44
N ALA A 58 -4.04 -6.30 -8.61
CA ALA A 58 -4.28 -6.12 -7.19
C ALA A 58 -5.59 -5.36 -6.92
N LEU A 59 -5.83 -4.28 -7.67
CA LEU A 59 -7.08 -3.50 -7.56
C LEU A 59 -8.33 -4.35 -7.80
N LYS A 60 -8.32 -5.24 -8.80
CA LYS A 60 -9.48 -6.13 -9.08
C LYS A 60 -9.75 -7.08 -7.91
N HIS A 61 -8.71 -7.63 -7.32
CA HIS A 61 -8.83 -8.51 -6.14
C HIS A 61 -9.36 -7.73 -4.93
N PHE A 62 -8.83 -6.54 -4.66
CA PHE A 62 -9.32 -5.70 -3.56
C PHE A 62 -10.77 -5.26 -3.76
N GLN A 63 -11.17 -4.88 -4.98
CA GLN A 63 -12.56 -4.57 -5.32
C GLN A 63 -13.50 -5.77 -5.11
N LYS A 64 -13.01 -6.98 -5.40
CA LYS A 64 -13.78 -8.18 -5.13
C LYS A 64 -13.92 -8.41 -3.63
N ALA A 65 -12.86 -8.21 -2.84
CA ALA A 65 -12.90 -8.29 -1.39
C ALA A 65 -13.88 -7.27 -0.78
N SER A 66 -13.82 -6.00 -1.21
CA SER A 66 -14.71 -4.94 -0.73
C SER A 66 -16.17 -5.12 -1.17
N SER A 67 -16.42 -5.76 -2.33
CA SER A 67 -17.78 -6.11 -2.74
C SER A 67 -18.43 -7.18 -1.84
N ILE A 68 -17.61 -8.00 -1.18
CA ILE A 68 -18.04 -9.06 -0.26
C ILE A 68 -18.16 -8.50 1.16
N ASP A 69 -17.19 -7.70 1.60
CA ASP A 69 -17.20 -7.04 2.91
C ASP A 69 -16.85 -5.55 2.78
N SER A 70 -17.90 -4.74 2.57
CA SER A 70 -17.78 -3.30 2.27
C SER A 70 -17.53 -2.43 3.49
N GLY A 71 -17.58 -2.99 4.70
CA GLY A 71 -17.42 -2.26 5.96
C GLY A 71 -15.99 -2.28 6.53
N VAL A 72 -15.01 -2.74 5.74
CA VAL A 72 -13.62 -2.97 6.17
C VAL A 72 -12.74 -1.82 5.64
N GLY A 73 -12.13 -1.06 6.56
CA GLY A 73 -11.27 0.07 6.20
C GLY A 73 -10.05 -0.34 5.37
N GLU A 74 -9.51 -1.53 5.62
CA GLU A 74 -8.36 -2.12 4.94
C GLU A 74 -8.63 -2.35 3.46
N ALA A 75 -9.86 -2.72 3.10
CA ALA A 75 -10.27 -2.89 1.70
C ALA A 75 -10.13 -1.57 0.92
N HIS A 76 -10.70 -0.51 1.48
CA HIS A 76 -10.61 0.82 0.89
C HIS A 76 -9.19 1.37 0.89
N TYR A 77 -8.40 1.08 1.93
CA TYR A 77 -6.99 1.46 2.00
C TYR A 77 -6.20 0.82 0.85
N ASN A 78 -6.36 -0.49 0.66
CA ASN A 78 -5.63 -1.25 -0.36
C ASN A 78 -6.04 -0.85 -1.79
N GLU A 79 -7.31 -0.59 -2.03
CA GLU A 79 -7.78 -0.01 -3.30
C GLU A 79 -7.16 1.37 -3.54
N ALA A 80 -7.10 2.22 -2.52
CA ALA A 80 -6.51 3.56 -2.63
C ALA A 80 -5.01 3.49 -2.95
N LEU A 81 -4.25 2.58 -2.33
CA LEU A 81 -2.85 2.35 -2.65
C LEU A 81 -2.66 1.97 -4.13
N CYS A 82 -3.49 1.03 -4.65
CA CYS A 82 -3.40 0.64 -6.05
C CYS A 82 -3.76 1.80 -6.99
N LEU A 83 -4.82 2.54 -6.68
CA LEU A 83 -5.25 3.70 -7.47
C LEU A 83 -4.18 4.79 -7.51
N ASP A 84 -3.50 5.04 -6.39
CA ASP A 84 -2.39 5.98 -6.33
C ASP A 84 -1.21 5.54 -7.20
N LYS A 85 -0.79 4.27 -7.07
CA LYS A 85 0.29 3.69 -7.91
C LYS A 85 -0.04 3.69 -9.41
N LEU A 86 -1.33 3.64 -9.76
CA LEU A 86 -1.82 3.74 -11.13
C LEU A 86 -2.00 5.20 -11.62
N GLY A 87 -1.66 6.20 -10.80
CA GLY A 87 -1.79 7.63 -11.12
C GLY A 87 -3.23 8.17 -11.04
N ARG A 88 -4.17 7.39 -10.50
CA ARG A 88 -5.59 7.75 -10.35
C ARG A 88 -5.83 8.43 -9.00
N HIS A 89 -5.09 9.51 -8.74
CA HIS A 89 -5.04 10.15 -7.43
C HIS A 89 -6.39 10.66 -6.90
N GLY A 90 -7.29 11.12 -7.77
CA GLY A 90 -8.63 11.56 -7.36
C GLY A 90 -9.49 10.41 -6.82
N ASP A 91 -9.43 9.25 -7.47
CA ASP A 91 -10.12 8.05 -6.99
C ASP A 91 -9.47 7.53 -5.70
N ALA A 92 -8.13 7.55 -5.64
CA ALA A 92 -7.38 7.20 -4.43
C ALA A 92 -7.82 8.05 -3.23
N THR A 93 -7.97 9.37 -3.40
CA THR A 93 -8.47 10.27 -2.34
C THR A 93 -9.85 9.86 -1.83
N ASN A 94 -10.79 9.50 -2.71
CA ASN A 94 -12.12 9.04 -2.30
C ASN A 94 -12.04 7.76 -1.46
N HIS A 95 -11.22 6.79 -1.88
CA HIS A 95 -11.02 5.55 -1.15
C HIS A 95 -10.26 5.76 0.17
N PHE A 96 -9.31 6.70 0.24
CA PHE A 96 -8.65 7.04 1.51
C PHE A 96 -9.61 7.67 2.53
N TYR A 97 -10.57 8.50 2.09
CA TYR A 97 -11.63 8.98 2.98
C TYR A 97 -12.52 7.84 3.48
N ALA A 98 -12.88 6.89 2.62
CA ALA A 98 -13.63 5.71 3.01
C ALA A 98 -12.82 4.83 3.99
N ALA A 99 -11.54 4.60 3.72
CA ALA A 99 -10.64 3.85 4.58
C ALA A 99 -10.59 4.44 5.99
N ARG A 100 -10.44 5.77 6.11
CA ARG A 100 -10.50 6.45 7.41
C ARG A 100 -11.86 6.26 8.09
N LYS A 101 -12.96 6.46 7.37
CA LYS A 101 -14.33 6.31 7.90
C LYS A 101 -14.58 4.91 8.47
N TYR A 102 -14.04 3.88 7.81
CA TYR A 102 -14.22 2.48 8.20
C TYR A 102 -13.02 1.88 8.94
N ALA A 103 -12.06 2.71 9.39
CA ALA A 103 -10.86 2.22 10.05
C ALA A 103 -11.14 1.50 11.38
N GLN A 104 -12.27 1.78 12.04
CA GLN A 104 -12.64 1.20 13.34
C GLN A 104 -11.52 1.31 14.40
N GLY A 105 -10.76 2.41 14.38
CA GLY A 105 -9.62 2.63 15.27
C GLY A 105 -8.31 1.97 14.85
N ASN A 106 -8.25 1.32 13.68
CA ASN A 106 -7.02 0.77 13.12
C ASN A 106 -6.00 1.89 12.87
N GLN A 107 -4.98 1.93 13.73
CA GLN A 107 -3.96 2.97 13.70
C GLN A 107 -3.05 2.90 12.47
N ALA A 108 -2.91 1.72 11.84
CA ALA A 108 -2.14 1.59 10.60
C ALA A 108 -2.78 2.41 9.47
N ILE A 109 -4.11 2.43 9.40
CA ILE A 109 -4.86 3.27 8.45
C ILE A 109 -4.80 4.73 8.89
N LEU A 110 -5.16 5.03 10.15
CA LEU A 110 -5.32 6.42 10.61
C LEU A 110 -4.01 7.22 10.64
N SER A 111 -2.89 6.54 10.91
CA SER A 111 -1.56 7.15 10.96
C SER A 111 -0.80 7.04 9.64
N SER A 112 -1.38 6.42 8.60
CA SER A 112 -0.74 6.28 7.28
C SER A 112 -0.40 7.64 6.68
N GLY A 113 0.85 7.77 6.21
CA GLY A 113 1.35 9.01 5.64
C GLY A 113 0.65 9.36 4.33
N ILE A 114 0.51 8.37 3.45
CA ILE A 114 -0.14 8.53 2.13
C ILE A 114 -1.63 8.85 2.28
N LEU A 115 -2.33 8.18 3.19
CA LEU A 115 -3.74 8.47 3.46
C LEU A 115 -3.90 9.91 3.93
N ASN A 116 -3.05 10.37 4.86
CA ASN A 116 -3.11 11.72 5.40
C ASN A 116 -2.74 12.79 4.35
N ALA A 117 -1.89 12.46 3.38
CA ALA A 117 -1.56 13.34 2.26
C ALA A 117 -2.73 13.49 1.28
N HIS A 118 -3.42 12.39 0.92
CA HIS A 118 -4.56 12.42 0.00
C HIS A 118 -5.85 12.94 0.64
N ALA A 119 -6.09 12.55 1.88
CA ALA A 119 -7.33 12.78 2.61
C ALA A 119 -6.99 13.39 3.98
N PRO A 120 -6.55 14.65 4.06
CA PRO A 120 -6.21 15.27 5.34
C PRO A 120 -7.43 15.34 6.25
N MET A 121 -7.22 15.21 7.57
CA MET A 121 -8.28 15.50 8.54
C MET A 121 -8.65 16.98 8.39
N LYS A 122 -9.94 17.28 8.23
CA LYS A 122 -10.41 18.65 8.43
C LYS A 122 -10.07 19.01 9.87
N ARG A 123 -9.31 20.08 10.08
CA ARG A 123 -9.13 20.60 11.43
C ARG A 123 -10.51 21.05 11.90
N GLU A 124 -10.93 20.62 13.08
CA GLU A 124 -12.11 21.19 13.69
C GLU A 124 -11.89 22.71 13.83
N GLY A 125 -12.73 23.51 13.16
CA GLY A 125 -12.69 24.97 13.21
C GLY A 125 -12.17 25.72 11.97
N SER A 126 -11.99 25.07 10.80
CA SER A 126 -11.73 25.75 9.52
C SER A 126 -13.00 26.05 8.73
#